data_AF-A0A2E8CS36-F1
#
_entry.id   AF-A0A2E8CS36-F1
#
_cell.length_a   1.000
_cell.length_b   1.000
_cell.length_c   1.000
_cell.angle_alpha   90.00
_cell.angle_beta   90.00
_cell.angle_gamma   90.00
#
_symmetry.space_group_name_H-M   'P 1'
#
loop_
_entity.id
_entity.type
_entity.pdbx_description
1 polymer ?
#
loop_
_entity_poly.entity_id
_entity_poly.type
_entity_poly.pdbx_seq_one_letter_code
_entity_poly.pdbx_strand_id
1 'polypeptide(L)'
;MRFLNGRTFFVAALTLVSSAVTAVDKVASKFNGADRLFALKVQPLLAEKCNGCHGEDADDVDADYNMLTREGLLAGGETFGDQVMVVGDASKSFFMEAI
;
A
#
# COMPACT_ATOMS: atom_id res chain seq x y z
N MET A 1 21.67 56.75 -11.48
CA MET A 1 20.66 55.85 -10.89
C MET A 1 20.78 54.47 -11.56
N ARG A 2 20.91 53.40 -10.76
CA ARG A 2 21.12 52.03 -11.23
C ARG A 2 19.76 51.39 -11.50
N PHE A 3 19.46 51.07 -12.75
CA PHE A 3 18.34 50.18 -13.10
C PHE A 3 18.66 48.79 -12.59
N LEU A 4 17.99 48.37 -11.51
CA LEU A 4 18.11 47.02 -10.96
C LEU A 4 17.37 46.02 -11.86
N ASN A 5 18.06 44.93 -12.13
CA ASN A 5 17.79 43.91 -13.13
C ASN A 5 16.61 43.01 -12.70
N GLY A 6 15.38 43.28 -13.18
CA GLY A 6 14.17 42.50 -12.86
C GLY A 6 14.14 41.07 -13.47
N ARG A 7 15.14 40.70 -14.27
CA ARG A 7 15.23 39.38 -14.92
C ARG A 7 15.84 38.28 -14.05
N THR A 8 16.59 38.63 -13.02
CA THR A 8 17.28 37.64 -12.17
C THR A 8 16.40 37.06 -11.06
N PHE A 9 15.29 37.72 -10.70
CA PHE A 9 14.37 37.20 -9.69
C PHE A 9 13.36 36.17 -10.21
N PHE A 10 13.08 36.15 -11.52
CA PHE A 10 12.07 35.25 -12.09
C PHE A 10 12.61 33.85 -12.45
N VAL A 11 13.93 33.70 -12.60
CA VAL A 11 14.55 32.43 -13.05
C VAL A 11 14.82 31.47 -11.88
N ALA A 12 15.11 31.98 -10.69
CA ALA A 12 15.41 31.15 -9.51
C ALA A 12 14.19 30.45 -8.90
N ALA A 13 12.98 31.02 -9.05
CA ALA A 13 11.74 30.40 -8.58
C ALA A 13 11.27 29.24 -9.49
N LEU A 14 11.66 29.25 -10.77
CA LEU A 14 11.22 28.25 -11.75
C LEU A 14 12.02 26.93 -11.68
N THR A 15 13.27 26.97 -11.22
CA THR A 15 14.12 25.78 -11.12
C THR A 15 13.80 24.88 -9.93
N LEU A 16 13.22 25.40 -8.85
CA LEU A 16 12.84 24.61 -7.66
C LEU A 16 11.55 23.79 -7.88
N VAL A 17 10.67 24.23 -8.79
CA VAL A 17 9.40 23.53 -9.09
C VAL A 17 9.62 22.30 -9.96
N SER A 18 10.66 22.30 -10.83
CA SER A 18 10.87 21.23 -11.81
C SER A 18 11.30 19.89 -11.18
N SER A 19 12.07 19.91 -10.10
CA SER A 19 12.53 18.69 -9.41
C SER A 19 11.39 17.91 -8.76
N ALA A 20 10.37 18.60 -8.24
CA ALA A 20 9.24 17.96 -7.56
C ALA A 20 8.30 17.22 -8.52
N VAL A 21 8.15 17.71 -9.76
CA VAL A 21 7.28 17.09 -10.78
C VAL A 21 7.76 15.68 -11.12
N THR A 22 9.07 15.49 -11.31
CA THR A 22 9.64 14.18 -11.69
C THR A 22 9.46 13.07 -10.63
N ALA A 23 9.34 13.43 -9.36
CA ALA A 23 9.20 12.46 -8.28
C ALA A 23 7.78 11.88 -8.19
N VAL A 24 6.76 12.68 -8.49
CA VAL A 24 5.35 12.26 -8.39
C VAL A 24 4.99 11.28 -9.51
N ASP A 25 5.41 11.56 -10.75
CA ASP A 25 5.16 10.67 -11.89
C ASP A 25 5.80 9.29 -11.70
N LYS A 26 6.98 9.25 -11.07
CA LYS A 26 7.70 7.99 -10.80
C LYS A 26 6.99 7.12 -9.76
N VAL A 27 6.35 7.73 -8.77
CA VAL A 27 5.55 7.03 -7.76
C VAL A 27 4.22 6.54 -8.37
N ALA A 28 3.55 7.38 -9.15
CA ALA A 28 2.32 6.98 -9.84
C ALA A 28 2.56 5.83 -10.84
N SER A 29 3.70 5.83 -11.54
CA SER A 29 4.12 4.73 -12.43
C SER A 29 4.38 3.40 -11.70
N LYS A 30 4.58 3.41 -10.38
CA LYS A 30 4.87 2.20 -9.61
C LYS A 30 3.61 1.41 -9.26
N PHE A 31 2.46 2.08 -9.16
CA PHE A 31 1.18 1.45 -8.83
C PHE A 31 0.49 0.94 -10.09
N ASN A 32 0.16 -0.35 -10.11
CA ASN A 32 -0.52 -0.99 -11.22
C ASN A 32 -2.02 -1.18 -10.91
N GLY A 33 -2.74 -1.80 -11.86
CA GLY A 33 -4.19 -2.04 -11.70
C GLY A 33 -4.55 -2.89 -10.48
N ALA A 34 -3.69 -3.84 -10.08
CA ALA A 34 -3.90 -4.68 -8.91
C ALA A 34 -3.76 -3.88 -7.60
N ASP A 35 -2.80 -2.96 -7.52
CA ASP A 35 -2.64 -2.10 -6.34
C ASP A 35 -3.90 -1.23 -6.12
N ARG A 36 -4.43 -0.68 -7.22
CA ARG A 36 -5.69 0.08 -7.18
C ARG A 36 -6.88 -0.79 -6.79
N LEU A 37 -6.98 -2.00 -7.33
CA LEU A 37 -8.04 -2.95 -6.96
C LEU A 37 -7.96 -3.31 -5.48
N PHE A 38 -6.77 -3.64 -4.98
CA PHE A 38 -6.56 -3.98 -3.58
C PHE A 38 -6.99 -2.82 -2.67
N ALA A 39 -6.44 -1.62 -2.89
CA ALA A 39 -6.72 -0.46 -2.05
C ALA A 39 -8.20 -0.06 -2.04
N LEU A 40 -8.90 -0.18 -3.19
CA LEU A 40 -10.28 0.27 -3.31
C LEU A 40 -11.33 -0.81 -3.01
N LYS A 41 -10.98 -2.10 -3.09
CA LYS A 41 -11.94 -3.20 -2.98
C LYS A 41 -11.59 -4.22 -1.91
N VAL A 42 -10.32 -4.59 -1.77
CA VAL A 42 -9.91 -5.66 -0.85
C VAL A 42 -9.60 -5.11 0.55
N GLN A 43 -8.77 -4.08 0.64
CA GLN A 43 -8.36 -3.49 1.92
C GLN A 43 -9.54 -3.03 2.78
N PRO A 44 -10.59 -2.36 2.24
CA PRO A 44 -11.74 -1.97 3.05
C PRO A 44 -12.49 -3.18 3.63
N LEU A 45 -12.58 -4.29 2.89
CA LEU A 45 -13.23 -5.51 3.36
C LEU A 45 -12.42 -6.15 4.50
N LEU A 46 -11.09 -6.23 4.36
CA LEU A 46 -10.22 -6.74 5.43
C LEU A 46 -10.34 -5.88 6.69
N ALA A 47 -10.34 -4.55 6.52
CA ALA A 47 -10.52 -3.62 7.64
C ALA A 47 -11.87 -3.80 8.35
N GLU A 48 -12.95 -4.04 7.61
CA GLU A 48 -14.28 -4.20 8.18
C GLU A 48 -14.52 -5.59 8.79
N LYS A 49 -13.93 -6.64 8.22
CA LYS A 49 -14.32 -8.03 8.54
C LYS A 49 -13.26 -8.85 9.25
N CYS A 50 -11.98 -8.50 9.12
CA CYS A 50 -10.90 -9.37 9.56
C CYS A 50 -9.96 -8.68 10.56
N ASN A 51 -9.58 -7.44 10.28
CA ASN A 51 -8.54 -6.75 11.05
C ASN A 51 -8.91 -6.55 12.52
N GLY A 52 -10.20 -6.49 12.88
CA GLY A 52 -10.62 -6.35 14.27
C GLY A 52 -10.08 -7.44 15.21
N CYS A 53 -9.86 -8.65 14.69
CA CYS A 53 -9.25 -9.77 15.41
C CYS A 53 -7.84 -10.09 14.90
N HIS A 54 -7.56 -9.82 13.62
CA HIS A 54 -6.33 -10.23 12.94
C HIS A 54 -5.42 -9.04 12.58
N GLY A 55 -5.40 -7.99 13.40
CA GLY A 55 -4.52 -6.84 13.14
C GLY A 55 -4.79 -5.53 13.89
N GLU A 56 -5.86 -5.40 14.67
CA GLU A 56 -6.18 -4.14 15.35
C GLU A 56 -5.24 -3.86 16.52
N ASP A 57 -4.93 -4.88 17.33
CA ASP A 57 -3.89 -4.85 18.36
C ASP A 57 -2.75 -5.80 17.98
N ALA A 58 -1.51 -5.35 18.11
CA ALA A 58 -0.33 -6.17 17.80
C ALA A 58 -0.02 -7.19 18.91
N ASP A 59 -0.48 -6.94 20.13
CA ASP A 59 -0.28 -7.82 21.29
C ASP A 59 -1.44 -8.84 21.45
N ASP A 60 -2.53 -8.68 20.68
CA ASP A 60 -3.72 -9.53 20.71
C ASP A 60 -4.20 -9.83 19.28
N VAL A 61 -3.43 -10.68 18.59
CA VAL A 61 -3.73 -11.14 17.23
C VAL A 61 -4.23 -12.58 17.28
N ASP A 62 -5.48 -12.80 16.89
CA ASP A 62 -6.08 -14.13 16.89
C ASP A 62 -5.31 -15.09 15.95
N ALA A 63 -5.05 -16.30 16.43
CA ALA A 63 -4.37 -17.39 15.72
C ALA A 63 -3.03 -16.99 15.08
N ASP A 64 -2.32 -16.01 15.65
CA ASP A 64 -1.07 -15.45 15.15
C ASP A 64 -1.13 -14.95 13.70
N TYR A 65 -2.32 -14.61 13.19
CA TYR A 65 -2.50 -14.23 11.78
C TYR A 65 -2.63 -12.72 11.60
N ASN A 66 -1.58 -12.06 11.12
CA ASN A 66 -1.56 -10.61 10.89
C ASN A 66 -1.96 -10.26 9.44
N MET A 67 -3.09 -9.57 9.27
CA MET A 67 -3.60 -9.15 7.96
C MET A 67 -3.29 -7.69 7.57
N LEU A 68 -2.58 -6.94 8.41
CA LEU A 68 -2.27 -5.53 8.13
C LEU A 68 -1.16 -5.35 7.09
N THR A 69 -0.30 -6.36 6.95
CA THR A 69 0.85 -6.32 6.04
C THR A 69 0.73 -7.41 4.99
N ARG A 70 1.29 -7.18 3.81
CA ARG A 70 1.31 -8.19 2.75
C ARG A 70 2.09 -9.42 3.19
N GLU A 71 3.18 -9.20 3.93
CA GLU A 71 4.04 -10.25 4.46
C GLU A 71 3.29 -11.12 5.47
N GLY A 72 2.57 -10.52 6.43
CA GLY A 72 1.74 -11.27 7.39
C GLY A 72 0.60 -12.03 6.72
N LEU A 73 -0.08 -11.40 5.76
CA LEU A 73 -1.18 -12.03 5.01
C LEU A 73 -0.71 -13.28 4.24
N LEU A 74 0.53 -13.29 3.75
CA LEU A 74 1.12 -14.43 3.05
C LEU A 74 1.79 -15.45 3.97
N ALA A 75 2.29 -15.02 5.12
CA ALA A 75 2.86 -15.93 6.12
C ALA A 75 1.78 -16.83 6.73
N GLY A 76 0.56 -16.31 6.84
CA GLY A 76 -0.55 -17.00 7.48
C GLY A 76 -0.44 -17.04 9.00
N GLY A 77 -1.39 -17.73 9.63
CA GLY A 77 -1.42 -17.97 11.06
C GLY A 77 -1.14 -19.42 11.44
N GLU A 78 -1.38 -19.76 12.70
CA GLU A 78 -1.12 -21.07 13.29
C GLU A 78 -1.75 -22.24 12.51
N THR A 79 -2.99 -22.08 12.03
CA THR A 79 -3.79 -23.20 11.49
C THR A 79 -3.34 -23.66 10.11
N PHE A 80 -3.17 -22.73 9.17
CA PHE A 80 -2.94 -23.05 7.75
C PHE A 80 -1.58 -22.55 7.25
N GLY A 81 -0.87 -21.72 8.02
CA GLY A 81 0.39 -21.12 7.60
C GLY A 81 0.31 -20.50 6.21
N ASP A 82 1.35 -20.71 5.41
CA ASP A 82 1.48 -20.17 4.05
C ASP A 82 0.46 -20.71 3.05
N GLN A 83 -0.28 -21.77 3.40
CA GLN A 83 -1.35 -22.33 2.57
C GLN A 83 -2.64 -21.50 2.63
N VAL A 84 -2.74 -20.56 3.59
CA VAL A 84 -3.89 -19.66 3.65
C VAL A 84 -4.02 -18.86 2.35
N MET A 85 -2.91 -18.41 1.76
CA MET A 85 -2.89 -17.65 0.52
C MET A 85 -1.86 -18.17 -0.49
N VAL A 86 -2.35 -18.90 -1.49
CA VAL A 86 -1.56 -19.36 -2.64
C VAL A 86 -1.60 -18.30 -3.75
N VAL A 87 -0.48 -17.59 -3.93
CA VAL A 87 -0.38 -16.51 -4.92
C VAL A 87 -0.65 -17.03 -6.34
N GLY A 88 -1.62 -16.41 -7.00
CA GLY A 88 -2.00 -16.72 -8.38
C GLY A 88 -3.04 -17.85 -8.53
N ASP A 89 -3.43 -18.52 -7.45
CA ASP A 89 -4.43 -19.59 -7.47
C ASP A 89 -5.33 -19.53 -6.22
N ALA A 90 -6.37 -18.70 -6.31
CA ALA A 90 -7.32 -18.53 -5.21
C ALA A 90 -8.04 -19.86 -4.84
N SER A 91 -8.25 -20.76 -5.80
CA SER A 91 -8.93 -22.04 -5.55
C SER A 91 -8.12 -23.03 -4.72
N LYS A 92 -6.82 -22.78 -4.55
CA LYS A 92 -5.93 -23.54 -3.65
C LYS A 92 -5.66 -22.82 -2.33
N SER A 93 -6.24 -21.64 -2.14
CA SER A 93 -6.00 -20.82 -0.94
C SER A 93 -7.09 -21.11 0.09
N PHE A 94 -6.70 -21.58 1.29
CA PHE A 94 -7.66 -21.80 2.39
C PHE A 94 -8.39 -20.53 2.84
N PHE A 95 -7.91 -19.35 2.42
CA PHE A 95 -8.60 -18.08 2.61
C PHE A 95 -10.04 -18.10 2.07
N MET A 96 -10.32 -18.89 1.03
CA MET A 96 -11.66 -18.95 0.42
C MET A 96 -12.69 -19.69 1.28
N GLU A 97 -12.25 -20.51 2.22
CA GLU A 97 -13.07 -21.23 3.20
C GLU A 97 -13.34 -20.41 4.47
N ALA A 98 -12.56 -19.33 4.69
CA ALA A 98 -12.62 -18.47 5.87
C ALA A 98 -13.57 -17.27 5.72
N ILE A 99 -14.23 -17.13 4.57
CA ILE A 99 -15.15 -16.04 4.20
C ILE A 99 -16.57 -16.55 4.00
#